data_AF-A0AAV5K2R0-F1
#
_entry.id   AF-A0AAV5K2R0-F1
#
_cell.length_a   1.000
_cell.length_b   1.000
_cell.length_c   1.000
_cell.angle_alpha   90.00
_cell.angle_beta   90.00
_cell.angle_gamma   90.00
#
_symmetry.space_group_name_H-M   'P 1'
#
loop_
_entity.id
_entity.type
_entity.pdbx_description
1 polymer ?
#
loop_
_entity_poly.entity_id
_entity_poly.type
_entity_poly.pdbx_seq_one_letter_code
_entity_poly.pdbx_strand_id
1 'polypeptide(L)'
;MFKRGTRSRLWHVPQECRVMVFIMCLVLVVAVYVLAFGFRVQKLNSFDSLGQFKHKREFRNGTDLIWQIPDSPKAVLFLAHGCNGRALNFWDRSPDCPKCVGLPEERLLVLHALFWRFAVLTISSAKRCWTFGEEKLIVEEIIRWWIKRHKLEKLPLVALGASSGGYFVSALAYDLRFSSITLMIAEGVFDKMDIPNDYPPTLFVHMPKDVYRQQKISAFIEVLRNKGIDVAEIECMDFPLSPTFLADRIPGLDPIVSAKLFDLFRNKGFVDENGYMKRDGRSTRWKEALQGSKAVLLDKNLVQHVQEELNLAFAYHEMTSLQSQQIFKWFESHMV
;
A
#
# COMPACT_ATOMS: atom_id res chain seq x y z
N MET A 1 5.56 28.23 -86.37
CA MET A 1 4.61 27.33 -85.70
C MET A 1 5.09 27.04 -84.28
N PHE A 2 4.35 27.52 -83.28
CA PHE A 2 4.63 27.32 -81.86
C PHE A 2 4.29 25.89 -81.42
N LYS A 3 5.17 25.25 -80.64
CA LYS A 3 4.81 24.21 -79.67
C LYS A 3 5.57 24.46 -78.36
N ARG A 4 4.88 25.02 -77.36
CA ARG A 4 5.33 25.06 -75.95
C ARG A 4 4.59 23.94 -75.21
N GLY A 5 5.35 22.97 -74.69
CA GLY A 5 4.87 22.01 -73.70
C GLY A 5 5.13 22.53 -72.29
N THR A 6 4.09 22.61 -71.48
CA THR A 6 4.12 23.01 -70.06
C THR A 6 4.37 21.76 -69.21
N ARG A 7 5.47 21.73 -68.44
CA ARG A 7 5.68 20.75 -67.35
C ARG A 7 5.18 21.36 -66.04
N SER A 8 4.35 20.61 -65.31
CA SER A 8 3.86 20.93 -63.98
C SER A 8 4.96 20.79 -62.92
N ARG A 9 4.99 21.72 -61.95
CA ARG A 9 5.83 21.64 -60.74
C ARG A 9 5.09 20.82 -59.68
N LEU A 10 5.67 19.69 -59.28
CA LEU A 10 5.30 18.97 -58.05
C LEU A 10 5.83 19.75 -56.85
N TRP A 11 4.94 20.04 -55.90
CA TRP A 11 5.27 20.66 -54.62
C TRP A 11 5.88 19.61 -53.68
N HIS A 12 7.18 19.71 -53.41
CA HIS A 12 7.81 18.97 -52.33
C HIS A 12 7.46 19.64 -51.00
N VAL A 13 6.61 18.98 -50.20
CA VAL A 13 6.40 19.35 -48.80
C VAL A 13 7.69 19.04 -48.02
N PRO A 14 8.29 19.99 -47.28
CA PRO A 14 9.57 19.78 -46.60
C PRO A 14 9.48 18.70 -45.52
N GLN A 15 10.44 17.78 -45.54
CA GLN A 15 10.56 16.62 -44.64
C GLN A 15 10.63 17.02 -43.14
N GLU A 16 11.09 18.24 -42.84
CA GLU A 16 11.17 18.78 -41.47
C GLU A 16 9.81 19.01 -40.82
N CYS A 17 8.80 19.38 -41.59
CA CYS A 17 7.44 19.61 -41.09
C CYS A 17 6.80 18.30 -40.59
N ARG A 18 7.15 17.16 -41.21
CA ARG A 18 6.69 15.84 -40.79
C ARG A 18 7.31 15.42 -39.46
N VAL A 19 8.61 15.63 -39.27
CA VAL A 19 9.32 15.27 -38.02
C VAL A 19 8.77 16.06 -36.83
N MET A 20 8.51 17.36 -37.02
CA MET A 20 7.97 18.19 -35.94
C MET A 20 6.54 17.79 -35.54
N VAL A 21 5.71 17.41 -36.51
CA VAL A 21 4.35 16.85 -36.25
C VAL A 21 4.43 15.53 -35.49
N PHE A 22 5.37 14.65 -35.82
CA PHE A 22 5.58 13.39 -35.08
C PHE A 22 5.99 13.63 -33.62
N ILE A 23 6.91 14.57 -33.37
CA ILE A 23 7.33 14.91 -32.00
C ILE A 23 6.16 15.50 -31.20
N MET A 24 5.40 16.43 -31.78
CA MET A 24 4.22 17.01 -31.15
C MET A 24 3.15 15.97 -30.82
N CYS A 25 2.89 15.03 -31.74
CA CYS A 25 1.98 13.90 -31.49
C CYS A 25 2.49 12.99 -30.37
N LEU A 26 3.80 12.69 -30.33
CA LEU A 26 4.38 11.86 -29.28
C LEU A 26 4.25 12.52 -27.90
N VAL A 27 4.54 13.83 -27.80
CA VAL A 27 4.38 14.61 -26.56
C VAL A 27 2.92 14.64 -26.11
N LEU A 28 1.98 14.83 -27.04
CA LEU A 28 0.54 14.78 -26.74
C LEU A 28 0.12 13.39 -26.25
N VAL A 29 0.59 12.31 -26.88
CA VAL A 29 0.28 10.94 -26.45
C VAL A 29 0.85 10.66 -25.07
N VAL A 30 2.09 11.06 -24.80
CA VAL A 30 2.71 10.91 -23.47
C VAL A 30 1.97 11.75 -22.44
N ALA A 31 1.62 13.00 -22.75
CA ALA A 31 0.86 13.87 -21.85
C ALA A 31 -0.53 13.30 -21.54
N VAL A 32 -1.25 12.81 -22.56
CA VAL A 32 -2.55 12.13 -22.37
C VAL A 32 -2.38 10.85 -21.56
N TYR A 33 -1.31 10.09 -21.79
CA TYR A 33 -1.03 8.87 -21.02
C TYR A 33 -0.73 9.20 -19.55
N VAL A 34 0.13 10.18 -19.28
CA VAL A 34 0.45 10.63 -17.92
C VAL A 34 -0.78 11.19 -17.21
N LEU A 35 -1.60 12.00 -17.91
CA LEU A 35 -2.83 12.54 -17.35
C LEU A 35 -3.87 11.44 -17.09
N ALA A 36 -4.15 10.56 -18.05
CA ALA A 36 -5.15 9.51 -17.91
C ALA A 36 -4.73 8.45 -16.87
N PHE A 37 -3.44 8.08 -16.84
CA PHE A 37 -2.92 7.08 -15.91
C PHE A 37 -2.73 7.66 -14.51
N GLY A 38 -2.24 8.89 -14.39
CA GLY A 38 -2.16 9.63 -13.13
C GLY A 38 -3.53 9.84 -12.49
N PHE A 39 -4.53 10.22 -13.29
CA PHE A 39 -5.92 10.36 -12.82
C PHE A 39 -6.53 9.02 -12.37
N ARG A 40 -6.15 7.91 -13.02
CA ARG A 40 -6.60 6.56 -12.63
C ARG A 40 -5.97 6.09 -11.32
N VAL A 41 -4.70 6.40 -11.07
CA VAL A 41 -3.99 6.10 -9.80
C VAL A 41 -4.52 6.98 -8.66
N GLN A 42 -4.78 8.26 -8.92
CA GLN A 42 -5.35 9.18 -7.93
C GLN A 42 -6.78 8.78 -7.56
N LYS A 43 -7.61 8.37 -8.53
CA LYS A 43 -8.93 7.78 -8.29
C LYS A 43 -8.86 6.40 -7.60
N LEU A 44 -7.74 5.69 -7.75
CA LEU A 44 -7.44 4.45 -7.01
C LEU A 44 -7.07 4.70 -5.54
N ASN A 45 -6.81 5.94 -5.17
CA ASN A 45 -6.51 6.34 -3.79
C ASN A 45 -7.70 7.07 -3.13
N SER A 46 -8.75 7.37 -3.91
CA SER A 46 -9.99 8.04 -3.46
C SER A 46 -11.22 7.20 -3.85
N PHE A 47 -11.59 6.22 -3.03
CA PHE A 47 -12.59 5.22 -3.42
C PHE A 47 -13.91 5.31 -2.67
N ASP A 48 -14.79 6.20 -3.13
CA ASP A 48 -16.24 6.07 -2.97
C ASP A 48 -16.85 4.98 -3.88
N SER A 49 -16.09 4.45 -4.86
CA SER A 49 -16.64 3.61 -5.93
C SER A 49 -16.39 2.10 -5.82
N LEU A 50 -15.61 1.61 -4.84
CA LEU A 50 -15.27 0.17 -4.76
C LEU A 50 -16.30 -0.72 -4.05
N GLY A 51 -17.45 -0.15 -3.67
CA GLY A 51 -18.49 -0.88 -2.97
C GLY A 51 -18.09 -1.27 -1.54
N GLN A 52 -19.09 -1.53 -0.71
CA GLN A 52 -18.89 -1.93 0.68
C GLN A 52 -18.23 -3.32 0.74
N PHE A 53 -17.28 -3.51 1.67
CA PHE A 53 -16.73 -4.85 1.91
C PHE A 53 -17.84 -5.85 2.23
N LYS A 54 -17.67 -7.08 1.72
CA LYS A 54 -18.50 -8.25 2.03
C LYS A 54 -17.69 -9.25 2.83
N HIS A 55 -16.91 -8.75 3.78
CA HIS A 55 -16.00 -9.56 4.58
C HIS A 55 -16.76 -10.47 5.53
N LYS A 56 -16.13 -11.59 5.87
CA LYS A 56 -16.57 -12.51 6.91
C LYS A 56 -15.57 -12.50 8.05
N ARG A 57 -16.10 -12.60 9.27
CA ARG A 57 -15.33 -12.63 10.51
C ARG A 57 -15.64 -13.92 11.25
N GLU A 58 -14.61 -14.55 11.78
CA GLU A 58 -14.72 -15.68 12.68
C GLU A 58 -13.64 -15.55 13.77
N PHE A 59 -13.83 -16.25 14.88
CA PHE A 59 -12.88 -16.28 15.98
C PHE A 59 -12.38 -17.72 16.13
N ARG A 60 -11.07 -17.92 16.03
CA ARG A 60 -10.46 -19.26 16.06
C ARG A 60 -9.11 -19.20 16.74
N ASN A 61 -8.78 -20.24 17.52
CA ASN A 61 -7.51 -20.38 18.23
C ASN A 61 -7.12 -19.11 19.00
N GLY A 62 -8.11 -18.44 19.61
CA GLY A 62 -7.89 -17.25 20.43
C GLY A 62 -7.71 -15.94 19.66
N THR A 63 -7.87 -15.92 18.33
CA THR A 63 -7.68 -14.71 17.52
C THR A 63 -8.81 -14.42 16.53
N ASP A 64 -8.96 -13.14 16.19
CA ASP A 64 -9.84 -12.66 15.13
C ASP A 64 -9.23 -12.95 13.77
N LEU A 65 -10.02 -13.62 12.93
CA LEU A 65 -9.72 -13.83 11.51
C LEU A 65 -10.83 -13.21 10.66
N ILE A 66 -10.43 -12.39 9.69
CA ILE A 66 -11.35 -11.65 8.82
C ILE A 66 -10.86 -11.75 7.39
N TRP A 67 -11.77 -12.07 6.47
CA TRP A 67 -11.41 -12.34 5.09
C TRP A 67 -12.50 -11.91 4.11
N GLN A 68 -12.08 -11.76 2.86
CA GLN A 68 -12.97 -11.65 1.71
C GLN A 68 -12.35 -12.36 0.52
N ILE A 69 -13.16 -13.16 -0.17
CA ILE A 69 -12.77 -13.90 -1.38
C ILE A 69 -13.50 -13.24 -2.55
N PRO A 70 -12.78 -12.65 -3.53
CA PRO A 70 -13.40 -12.11 -4.74
C PRO A 70 -13.83 -13.26 -5.67
N ASP A 71 -14.66 -12.95 -6.66
CA ASP A 71 -15.00 -13.92 -7.70
C ASP A 71 -13.76 -14.30 -8.51
N SER A 72 -13.56 -15.60 -8.75
CA SER A 72 -12.41 -16.16 -9.48
C SER A 72 -11.06 -15.64 -8.93
N PRO A 73 -10.72 -15.95 -7.67
CA PRO A 73 -9.48 -15.50 -7.06
C PRO A 73 -8.28 -16.13 -7.77
N LYS A 74 -7.22 -15.35 -7.96
CA LYS A 74 -5.98 -15.82 -8.60
C LYS A 74 -4.91 -16.25 -7.60
N ALA A 75 -5.06 -15.85 -6.34
CA ALA A 75 -4.08 -16.05 -5.28
C ALA A 75 -4.72 -15.87 -3.90
N VAL A 76 -4.04 -16.36 -2.87
CA VAL A 76 -4.32 -16.06 -1.47
C VAL A 76 -3.30 -15.04 -0.97
N LEU A 77 -3.77 -13.99 -0.31
CA LEU A 77 -2.93 -13.00 0.36
C LEU A 77 -3.18 -13.04 1.87
N PHE A 78 -2.12 -13.30 2.64
CA PHE A 78 -2.11 -13.08 4.08
C PHE A 78 -1.57 -11.67 4.41
N LEU A 79 -2.31 -10.90 5.22
CA LEU A 79 -1.92 -9.57 5.71
C LEU A 79 -1.64 -9.59 7.22
N ALA A 80 -0.43 -9.19 7.61
CA ALA A 80 0.00 -9.09 9.00
C ALA A 80 0.25 -7.62 9.41
N HIS A 81 -0.51 -7.14 10.39
CA HIS A 81 -0.43 -5.75 10.87
C HIS A 81 0.88 -5.42 11.62
N GLY A 82 1.18 -4.12 11.76
CA GLY A 82 2.22 -3.62 12.66
C GLY A 82 1.79 -3.60 14.12
N CYS A 83 2.69 -3.23 15.04
CA CYS A 83 2.36 -3.13 16.46
C CYS A 83 1.18 -2.18 16.70
N ASN A 84 0.29 -2.53 17.62
CA ASN A 84 -0.98 -1.86 17.93
C ASN A 84 -2.09 -2.02 16.87
N GLY A 85 -1.78 -2.60 15.70
CA GLY A 85 -2.78 -3.01 14.73
C GLY A 85 -3.50 -4.30 15.14
N ARG A 86 -4.55 -4.64 14.40
CA ARG A 86 -5.38 -5.86 14.49
C ARG A 86 -6.02 -6.14 13.13
N ALA A 87 -6.55 -7.36 12.94
CA ALA A 87 -7.35 -7.69 11.74
C ALA A 87 -8.50 -6.69 11.51
N LEU A 88 -9.13 -6.20 12.58
CA LEU A 88 -10.21 -5.21 12.54
C LEU A 88 -9.85 -3.88 11.87
N ASN A 89 -8.55 -3.54 11.77
CA ASN A 89 -8.11 -2.29 11.12
C ASN A 89 -8.22 -2.36 9.60
N PHE A 90 -8.16 -3.56 9.01
CA PHE A 90 -8.20 -3.79 7.56
C PHE A 90 -9.59 -3.68 6.92
N TRP A 91 -10.65 -3.65 7.73
CA TRP A 91 -12.01 -3.78 7.22
C TRP A 91 -12.90 -2.67 7.75
N ASP A 92 -13.83 -2.20 6.92
CA ASP A 92 -14.83 -1.20 7.31
C ASP A 92 -15.84 -1.77 8.29
N ARG A 93 -16.40 -0.90 9.12
CA ARG A 93 -17.55 -1.26 9.96
C ARG A 93 -18.71 -1.76 9.10
N SER A 94 -19.27 -2.90 9.48
CA SER A 94 -20.44 -3.50 8.83
C SER A 94 -21.35 -4.17 9.86
N PRO A 95 -22.58 -4.58 9.50
CA PRO A 95 -23.40 -5.42 10.37
C PRO A 95 -22.71 -6.73 10.78
N ASP A 96 -21.93 -7.33 9.87
CA ASP A 96 -21.16 -8.56 10.12
C ASP A 96 -19.89 -8.32 10.97
N CYS A 97 -19.41 -7.07 11.04
CA CYS A 97 -18.29 -6.65 11.87
C CYS A 97 -18.48 -5.24 12.44
N PRO A 98 -19.28 -5.09 13.52
CA PRO A 98 -19.56 -3.77 14.10
C PRO A 98 -18.33 -3.14 14.79
N LYS A 99 -17.32 -3.97 15.12
CA LYS A 99 -16.06 -3.54 15.74
C LYS A 99 -14.93 -3.27 14.74
N CYS A 100 -15.17 -3.51 13.45
CA CYS A 100 -14.22 -3.16 12.40
C CYS A 100 -14.03 -1.63 12.35
N VAL A 101 -12.80 -1.21 12.05
CA VAL A 101 -12.34 0.19 12.13
C VAL A 101 -12.14 0.79 10.75
N GLY A 102 -11.39 0.10 9.88
CA GLY A 102 -11.07 0.57 8.53
C GLY A 102 -10.05 1.71 8.54
N LEU A 103 -8.86 1.47 9.11
CA LEU A 103 -7.76 2.43 9.03
C LEU A 103 -7.34 2.65 7.57
N PRO A 104 -7.00 3.88 7.16
CA PRO A 104 -6.76 4.23 5.76
C PRO A 104 -5.83 3.26 5.03
N GLU A 105 -4.64 2.99 5.55
CA GLU A 105 -3.62 2.23 4.82
C GLU A 105 -3.95 0.74 4.77
N GLU A 106 -4.33 0.15 5.91
CA GLU A 106 -4.76 -1.24 5.99
C GLU A 106 -5.94 -1.51 5.07
N ARG A 107 -6.97 -0.66 5.14
CA ARG A 107 -8.18 -0.77 4.32
C ARG A 107 -7.86 -0.69 2.84
N LEU A 108 -7.06 0.31 2.44
CA LEU A 108 -6.74 0.52 1.03
C LEU A 108 -5.93 -0.66 0.48
N LEU A 109 -5.01 -1.24 1.25
CA LEU A 109 -4.30 -2.46 0.85
C LEU A 109 -5.26 -3.62 0.55
N VAL A 110 -6.30 -3.81 1.36
CA VAL A 110 -7.31 -4.85 1.12
C VAL A 110 -8.13 -4.54 -0.13
N LEU A 111 -8.55 -3.29 -0.32
CA LEU A 111 -9.28 -2.87 -1.51
C LEU A 111 -8.47 -3.10 -2.79
N HIS A 112 -7.17 -2.76 -2.78
CA HIS A 112 -6.29 -3.07 -3.89
C HIS A 112 -6.17 -4.59 -4.07
N ALA A 113 -5.93 -5.37 -3.02
CA ALA A 113 -5.83 -6.82 -3.13
C ALA A 113 -7.07 -7.45 -3.80
N LEU A 114 -8.27 -7.02 -3.38
CA LEU A 114 -9.53 -7.46 -3.98
C LEU A 114 -9.69 -7.01 -5.43
N PHE A 115 -9.31 -5.77 -5.77
CA PHE A 115 -9.28 -5.29 -7.16
C PHE A 115 -8.36 -6.15 -8.04
N TRP A 116 -7.21 -6.56 -7.50
CA TRP A 116 -6.29 -7.47 -8.16
C TRP A 116 -6.72 -8.95 -8.07
N ARG A 117 -7.92 -9.25 -7.56
CA ARG A 117 -8.50 -10.62 -7.42
C ARG A 117 -7.71 -11.56 -6.49
N PHE A 118 -7.10 -11.02 -5.44
CA PHE A 118 -6.55 -11.83 -4.35
C PHE A 118 -7.65 -12.15 -3.34
N ALA A 119 -7.70 -13.40 -2.88
CA ALA A 119 -8.45 -13.79 -1.71
C ALA A 119 -7.69 -13.34 -0.46
N VAL A 120 -8.25 -12.41 0.31
CA VAL A 120 -7.54 -11.71 1.39
C VAL A 120 -7.90 -12.32 2.73
N LEU A 121 -6.88 -12.70 3.51
CA LEU A 121 -7.00 -13.16 4.89
C LEU A 121 -6.18 -12.25 5.81
N THR A 122 -6.82 -11.74 6.85
CA THR A 122 -6.17 -10.97 7.93
C THR A 122 -6.38 -11.69 9.25
N ILE A 123 -5.33 -11.72 10.08
CA ILE A 123 -5.35 -12.36 11.40
C ILE A 123 -4.81 -11.34 12.40
N SER A 124 -5.37 -11.29 13.61
CA SER A 124 -4.82 -10.46 14.67
C SER A 124 -3.68 -11.17 15.39
N SER A 125 -2.63 -10.45 15.76
CA SER A 125 -1.65 -10.98 16.69
C SER A 125 -2.29 -11.25 18.06
N ALA A 126 -1.75 -12.20 18.81
CA ALA A 126 -2.22 -12.55 20.15
C ALA A 126 -2.12 -11.38 21.15
N LYS A 127 -1.21 -10.44 20.92
CA LYS A 127 -0.97 -9.28 21.79
C LYS A 127 -0.91 -7.99 20.96
N ARG A 128 -0.07 -7.04 21.40
CA ARG A 128 0.16 -5.75 20.72
C ARG A 128 0.96 -5.92 19.42
N CYS A 129 1.92 -6.83 19.41
CA CYS A 129 2.82 -7.10 18.30
C CYS A 129 2.89 -8.62 18.12
N TRP A 130 3.26 -9.05 16.92
CA TRP A 130 3.52 -10.45 16.60
C TRP A 130 4.74 -11.00 17.34
N THR A 131 4.71 -12.29 17.62
CA THR A 131 5.76 -13.09 18.24
C THR A 131 6.03 -14.35 17.42
N PHE A 132 7.24 -14.91 17.51
CA PHE A 132 7.69 -16.00 16.62
C PHE A 132 7.55 -17.42 17.21
N GLY A 133 7.06 -17.53 18.45
CA GLY A 133 6.89 -18.80 19.15
C GLY A 133 5.61 -19.52 18.75
N GLU A 134 4.81 -19.89 19.74
CA GLU A 134 3.52 -20.60 19.55
C GLU A 134 2.58 -19.89 18.56
N GLU A 135 2.59 -18.55 18.56
CA GLU A 135 1.78 -17.74 17.63
C GLU A 135 2.08 -18.04 16.16
N LYS A 136 3.35 -18.31 15.80
CA LYS A 136 3.72 -18.66 14.43
C LYS A 136 3.05 -19.96 13.98
N LEU A 137 3.05 -20.97 14.85
CA LEU A 137 2.42 -22.27 14.60
C LEU A 137 0.90 -22.14 14.48
N ILE A 138 0.27 -21.36 15.38
CA ILE A 138 -1.18 -21.12 15.36
C ILE A 138 -1.60 -20.46 14.04
N VAL A 139 -0.84 -19.44 13.59
CA VAL A 139 -1.17 -18.71 12.36
C VAL A 139 -0.95 -19.58 11.13
N GLU A 140 0.12 -20.37 11.08
CA GLU A 140 0.34 -21.35 10.02
C GLU A 140 -0.85 -22.31 9.91
N GLU A 141 -1.31 -22.88 11.04
CA GLU A 141 -2.46 -23.78 11.09
C GLU A 141 -3.73 -23.10 10.58
N ILE A 142 -3.99 -21.85 11.03
CA ILE A 142 -5.15 -21.06 10.59
C ILE A 142 -5.11 -20.85 9.07
N ILE A 143 -3.96 -20.45 8.51
CA ILE A 143 -3.83 -20.21 7.07
C ILE A 143 -4.10 -21.50 6.30
N ARG A 144 -3.46 -22.62 6.66
CA ARG A 144 -3.67 -23.91 5.99
C ARG A 144 -5.11 -24.38 6.09
N TRP A 145 -5.72 -24.27 7.27
CA TRP A 145 -7.13 -24.61 7.49
C TRP A 145 -8.05 -23.75 6.63
N TRP A 146 -7.83 -22.44 6.58
CA TRP A 146 -8.68 -21.50 5.86
C TRP A 146 -8.60 -21.74 4.35
N ILE A 147 -7.39 -21.93 3.81
CA ILE A 147 -7.18 -22.28 2.40
C ILE A 147 -7.94 -23.56 2.04
N LYS A 148 -7.81 -24.61 2.87
CA LYS A 148 -8.50 -25.89 2.65
C LYS A 148 -10.02 -25.76 2.72
N ARG A 149 -10.53 -25.05 3.72
CA ARG A 149 -11.98 -24.81 3.92
C ARG A 149 -12.61 -24.14 2.70
N HIS A 150 -11.87 -23.23 2.07
CA HIS A 150 -12.36 -22.45 0.93
C HIS A 150 -11.92 -23.01 -0.43
N LYS A 151 -11.29 -24.19 -0.48
CA LYS A 151 -10.84 -24.89 -1.69
C LYS A 151 -9.85 -24.06 -2.53
N LEU A 152 -8.93 -23.37 -1.87
CA LEU A 152 -7.95 -22.47 -2.48
C LEU A 152 -6.55 -23.09 -2.60
N GLU A 153 -6.40 -24.40 -2.34
CA GLU A 153 -5.10 -25.10 -2.26
C GLU A 153 -4.30 -25.07 -3.57
N LYS A 154 -4.98 -24.85 -4.70
CA LYS A 154 -4.35 -24.75 -6.02
C LYS A 154 -3.86 -23.34 -6.37
N LEU A 155 -4.16 -22.36 -5.52
CA LEU A 155 -3.76 -20.98 -5.76
C LEU A 155 -2.42 -20.68 -5.07
N PRO A 156 -1.59 -19.81 -5.67
CA PRO A 156 -0.39 -19.31 -5.02
C PRO A 156 -0.74 -18.57 -3.73
N LEU A 157 0.11 -18.75 -2.72
CA LEU A 157 0.00 -18.09 -1.42
C LEU A 157 1.07 -17.01 -1.31
N VAL A 158 0.68 -15.77 -1.08
CA VAL A 158 1.60 -14.65 -0.85
C VAL A 158 1.31 -13.99 0.51
N ALA A 159 2.27 -13.24 1.04
CA ALA A 159 2.09 -12.52 2.29
C ALA A 159 2.65 -11.11 2.24
N LEU A 160 2.01 -10.21 2.97
CA LEU A 160 2.51 -8.87 3.27
C LEU A 160 2.42 -8.63 4.76
N GLY A 161 3.54 -8.20 5.36
CA GLY A 161 3.57 -7.82 6.77
C GLY A 161 4.20 -6.44 6.96
N ALA A 162 3.64 -5.63 7.85
CA ALA A 162 4.20 -4.33 8.21
C ALA A 162 4.84 -4.33 9.60
N SER A 163 6.03 -3.74 9.75
CA SER A 163 6.76 -3.61 11.02
C SER A 163 6.86 -4.96 11.74
N SER A 164 6.27 -5.13 12.94
CA SER A 164 6.20 -6.45 13.62
C SER A 164 5.62 -7.55 12.75
N GLY A 165 4.63 -7.24 11.91
CA GLY A 165 4.05 -8.16 10.95
C GLY A 165 5.01 -8.53 9.83
N GLY A 166 5.89 -7.61 9.41
CA GLY A 166 6.94 -7.88 8.41
C GLY A 166 8.00 -8.84 8.97
N TYR A 167 8.46 -8.61 10.20
CA TYR A 167 9.31 -9.58 10.88
C TYR A 167 8.62 -10.95 11.01
N PHE A 168 7.34 -10.96 11.38
CA PHE A 168 6.58 -12.19 11.52
C PHE A 168 6.42 -12.94 10.20
N VAL A 169 6.07 -12.25 9.11
CA VAL A 169 5.98 -12.85 7.78
C VAL A 169 7.33 -13.41 7.34
N SER A 170 8.43 -12.72 7.59
CA SER A 170 9.77 -13.27 7.28
C SER A 170 10.10 -14.54 8.08
N ALA A 171 9.67 -14.61 9.35
CA ALA A 171 9.86 -15.82 10.16
C ALA A 171 8.92 -16.96 9.71
N LEU A 172 7.67 -16.64 9.38
CA LEU A 172 6.66 -17.60 8.94
C LEU A 172 7.02 -18.20 7.58
N ALA A 173 7.66 -17.42 6.70
CA ALA A 173 8.13 -17.87 5.39
C ALA A 173 9.19 -18.99 5.45
N TYR A 174 9.79 -19.21 6.62
CA TYR A 174 10.66 -20.36 6.87
C TYR A 174 9.86 -21.67 6.94
N ASP A 175 8.66 -21.67 7.54
CA ASP A 175 7.85 -22.90 7.75
C ASP A 175 6.75 -23.05 6.68
N LEU A 176 6.24 -21.93 6.17
CA LEU A 176 5.15 -21.88 5.21
C LEU A 176 5.64 -21.35 3.87
N ARG A 177 5.47 -22.17 2.83
CA ARG A 177 5.89 -21.80 1.47
C ARG A 177 4.96 -20.73 0.89
N PHE A 178 5.51 -19.54 0.70
CA PHE A 178 4.90 -18.47 -0.08
C PHE A 178 5.48 -18.45 -1.49
N SER A 179 4.71 -18.00 -2.48
CA SER A 179 5.19 -17.70 -3.83
C SER A 179 6.06 -16.44 -3.84
N SER A 180 5.74 -15.47 -2.99
CA SER A 180 6.56 -14.29 -2.70
C SER A 180 6.01 -13.58 -1.45
N ILE A 181 6.87 -12.76 -0.82
CA ILE A 181 6.51 -11.98 0.37
C ILE A 181 6.86 -10.50 0.18
N THR A 182 6.12 -9.63 0.87
CA THR A 182 6.41 -8.20 1.00
C THR A 182 6.62 -7.83 2.46
N LEU A 183 7.78 -7.26 2.77
CA LEU A 183 8.15 -6.78 4.10
C LEU A 183 8.10 -5.26 4.11
N MET A 184 7.05 -4.71 4.70
CA MET A 184 6.83 -3.28 4.77
C MET A 184 7.37 -2.73 6.08
N ILE A 185 8.15 -1.64 6.02
CA ILE A 185 8.81 -0.98 7.14
C ILE A 185 9.50 -1.98 8.09
N ALA A 186 10.03 -3.06 7.50
CA ALA A 186 10.61 -4.22 8.17
C ALA A 186 11.81 -4.77 7.40
N GLU A 187 12.90 -5.07 8.11
CA GLU A 187 14.11 -5.70 7.55
C GLU A 187 14.05 -7.23 7.59
N GLY A 188 13.08 -7.81 8.31
CA GLY A 188 12.96 -9.25 8.50
C GLY A 188 13.87 -9.82 9.60
N VAL A 189 13.86 -11.14 9.78
CA VAL A 189 14.65 -11.86 10.81
C VAL A 189 15.77 -12.72 10.23
N PHE A 190 16.34 -12.29 9.11
CA PHE A 190 17.34 -13.05 8.33
C PHE A 190 18.65 -13.32 9.07
N ASP A 191 18.97 -12.55 10.10
CA ASP A 191 20.11 -12.77 10.99
C ASP A 191 19.85 -13.81 12.10
N LYS A 192 18.60 -14.29 12.22
CA LYS A 192 18.14 -15.21 13.27
C LYS A 192 17.71 -16.57 12.71
N MET A 193 17.93 -16.82 11.42
CA MET A 193 17.58 -18.08 10.77
C MET A 193 18.58 -18.45 9.68
N ASP A 194 18.73 -19.76 9.47
CA ASP A 194 19.44 -20.29 8.30
C ASP A 194 18.53 -20.19 7.09
N ILE A 195 18.72 -19.15 6.27
CA ILE A 195 17.85 -18.89 5.11
C ILE A 195 17.89 -20.10 4.15
N PRO A 196 16.76 -20.79 3.92
CA PRO A 196 16.71 -21.94 3.02
C PRO A 196 16.89 -21.51 1.57
N ASN A 197 17.37 -22.42 0.73
CA ASN A 197 17.63 -22.11 -0.69
C ASN A 197 16.34 -21.81 -1.49
N ASP A 198 15.20 -22.30 -1.03
CA ASP A 198 13.88 -22.06 -1.62
C ASP A 198 13.06 -21.01 -0.85
N TYR A 199 13.71 -20.18 -0.05
CA TYR A 199 13.07 -19.05 0.62
C TYR A 199 12.42 -18.11 -0.42
N PRO A 200 11.21 -17.58 -0.15
CA PRO A 200 10.46 -16.86 -1.17
C PRO A 200 11.13 -15.56 -1.63
N PRO A 201 10.94 -15.18 -2.90
CA PRO A 201 11.23 -13.84 -3.39
C PRO A 201 10.67 -12.78 -2.44
N THR A 202 11.50 -11.80 -2.08
CA THR A 202 11.19 -10.82 -1.03
C THR A 202 11.21 -9.40 -1.59
N LEU A 203 10.11 -8.68 -1.42
CA LEU A 203 10.04 -7.24 -1.69
C LEU A 203 10.13 -6.46 -0.38
N PHE A 204 11.08 -5.54 -0.28
CA PHE A 204 11.13 -4.57 0.81
C PHE A 204 10.38 -3.29 0.41
N VAL A 205 9.54 -2.77 1.29
CA VAL A 205 8.85 -1.50 1.11
C VAL A 205 9.13 -0.64 2.33
N HIS A 206 9.89 0.44 2.21
CA HIS A 206 10.31 1.21 3.37
C HIS A 206 10.33 2.70 3.10
N MET A 207 10.39 3.47 4.18
CA MET A 207 10.50 4.92 4.11
C MET A 207 11.94 5.32 4.41
N PRO A 208 12.59 6.12 3.56
CA PRO A 208 14.03 6.38 3.67
C PRO A 208 14.40 7.25 4.88
N LYS A 209 13.46 7.99 5.49
CA LYS A 209 13.75 8.72 6.74
C LYS A 209 13.94 7.78 7.95
N ASP A 210 13.48 6.53 7.88
CA ASP A 210 13.85 5.49 8.85
C ASP A 210 15.23 4.93 8.50
N VAL A 211 16.27 5.73 8.76
CA VAL A 211 17.65 5.46 8.34
C VAL A 211 18.17 4.14 8.92
N TYR A 212 17.80 3.83 10.17
CA TYR A 212 18.18 2.57 10.80
C TYR A 212 17.60 1.37 10.02
N ARG A 213 16.31 1.45 9.66
CA ARG A 213 15.66 0.39 8.88
C ARG A 213 16.24 0.27 7.48
N GLN A 214 16.46 1.39 6.80
CA GLN A 214 17.04 1.44 5.46
C GLN A 214 18.40 0.71 5.44
N GLN A 215 19.30 1.05 6.36
CA GLN A 215 20.62 0.42 6.45
C GLN A 215 20.53 -1.10 6.65
N LYS A 216 19.61 -1.57 7.49
CA LYS A 216 19.40 -3.00 7.72
C LYS A 216 18.81 -3.70 6.49
N ILE A 217 17.86 -3.07 5.80
CA ILE A 217 17.28 -3.58 4.55
C ILE A 217 18.38 -3.72 3.48
N SER A 218 19.20 -2.71 3.27
CA SER A 218 20.30 -2.77 2.30
C SER A 218 21.25 -3.95 2.58
N ALA A 219 21.60 -4.17 3.86
CA ALA A 219 22.42 -5.31 4.24
C ALA A 219 21.74 -6.67 3.95
N PHE A 220 20.45 -6.82 4.23
CA PHE A 220 19.74 -8.08 3.96
C PHE A 220 19.41 -8.31 2.49
N ILE A 221 19.28 -7.26 1.69
CA ILE A 221 19.21 -7.39 0.22
C ILE A 221 20.47 -8.08 -0.30
N GLU A 222 21.66 -7.68 0.15
CA GLU A 222 22.91 -8.35 -0.24
C GLU A 222 22.94 -9.82 0.21
N VAL A 223 22.52 -10.11 1.44
CA VAL A 223 22.45 -11.48 1.96
C VAL A 223 21.53 -12.36 1.11
N LEU A 224 20.32 -11.87 0.78
CA LEU A 224 19.34 -12.61 -0.01
C LEU A 224 19.81 -12.83 -1.45
N ARG A 225 20.40 -11.80 -2.09
CA ARG A 225 21.00 -11.93 -3.44
C ARG A 225 22.11 -12.96 -3.47
N ASN A 226 22.98 -12.97 -2.47
CA ASN A 226 24.08 -13.95 -2.36
C ASN A 226 23.57 -15.38 -2.17
N LYS A 227 22.34 -15.56 -1.68
CA LYS A 227 21.64 -16.85 -1.60
C LYS A 227 20.87 -17.21 -2.88
N GLY A 228 20.89 -16.35 -3.89
CA GLY A 228 20.15 -16.54 -5.14
C GLY A 228 18.65 -16.27 -5.04
N ILE A 229 18.20 -15.60 -3.98
CA ILE A 229 16.80 -15.21 -3.79
C ILE A 229 16.53 -13.91 -4.54
N ASP A 230 15.45 -13.87 -5.33
CA ASP A 230 15.04 -12.63 -5.98
C ASP A 230 14.54 -11.61 -4.95
N VAL A 231 15.04 -10.39 -5.05
CA VAL A 231 14.82 -9.35 -4.04
C VAL A 231 14.85 -7.96 -4.67
N ALA A 232 13.84 -7.18 -4.31
CA ALA A 232 13.69 -5.79 -4.74
C ALA A 232 13.34 -4.90 -3.55
N GLU A 233 13.47 -3.59 -3.74
CA GLU A 233 13.07 -2.58 -2.77
C GLU A 233 12.23 -1.47 -3.41
N ILE A 234 11.39 -0.86 -2.59
CA ILE A 234 10.59 0.32 -2.92
C ILE A 234 10.80 1.33 -1.79
N GLU A 235 11.28 2.51 -2.17
CA GLU A 235 11.39 3.66 -1.26
C GLU A 235 10.11 4.53 -1.34
N CYS A 236 9.46 4.67 -0.20
CA CYS A 236 8.26 5.48 -0.03
C CYS A 236 8.67 6.89 0.46
N MET A 237 8.76 7.83 -0.47
CA MET A 237 9.13 9.23 -0.17
C MET A 237 8.02 9.98 0.57
N ASP A 238 8.40 11.06 1.26
CA ASP A 238 7.43 12.01 1.79
C ASP A 238 6.75 12.77 0.65
N PHE A 239 5.59 13.32 0.96
CA PHE A 239 4.78 14.04 -0.02
C PHE A 239 4.00 15.16 0.65
N PRO A 240 3.60 16.18 -0.12
CA PRO A 240 2.89 17.31 0.43
C PRO A 240 1.43 16.94 0.72
N LEU A 241 0.93 17.40 1.86
CA LEU A 241 -0.50 17.38 2.15
C LEU A 241 -1.21 18.46 1.30
N SER A 242 -2.45 18.17 0.93
CA SER A 242 -3.37 19.10 0.29
C SER A 242 -4.64 19.30 1.13
N PRO A 243 -5.45 20.33 0.86
CA PRO A 243 -6.73 20.52 1.55
C PRO A 243 -7.70 19.34 1.41
N THR A 244 -7.63 18.56 0.33
CA THR A 244 -8.53 17.42 0.08
C THR A 244 -7.95 16.09 0.55
N PHE A 245 -6.63 16.01 0.76
CA PHE A 245 -5.90 14.76 0.96
C PHE A 245 -6.54 13.83 1.99
N LEU A 246 -6.89 14.35 3.17
CA LEU A 246 -7.48 13.52 4.22
C LEU A 246 -8.88 13.03 3.85
N ALA A 247 -9.73 13.88 3.24
CA ALA A 247 -11.06 13.46 2.80
C ALA A 247 -11.01 12.46 1.64
N ASP A 248 -10.01 12.57 0.78
CA ASP A 248 -9.81 11.62 -0.32
C ASP A 248 -9.49 10.22 0.21
N ARG A 249 -8.82 10.11 1.37
CA ARG A 249 -8.30 8.83 1.90
C ARG A 249 -9.06 8.26 3.09
N ILE A 250 -9.72 9.10 3.88
CA ILE A 250 -10.42 8.71 5.11
C ILE A 250 -11.93 8.65 4.84
N PRO A 251 -12.55 7.45 4.77
CA PRO A 251 -13.98 7.32 4.56
C PRO A 251 -14.79 8.05 5.64
N GLY A 252 -15.77 8.84 5.19
CA GLY A 252 -16.63 9.60 6.10
C GLY A 252 -16.02 10.88 6.66
N LEU A 253 -14.78 11.25 6.27
CA LEU A 253 -14.24 12.57 6.58
C LEU A 253 -14.77 13.61 5.60
N ASP A 254 -15.49 14.60 6.13
CA ASP A 254 -16.05 15.69 5.34
C ASP A 254 -14.93 16.55 4.68
N PRO A 255 -15.03 16.88 3.37
CA PRO A 255 -14.04 17.69 2.67
C PRO A 255 -13.78 19.08 3.27
N ILE A 256 -14.80 19.72 3.85
CA ILE A 256 -14.65 21.00 4.54
C ILE A 256 -13.85 20.81 5.83
N VAL A 257 -14.07 19.72 6.57
CA VAL A 257 -13.26 19.39 7.76
C VAL A 257 -11.82 19.11 7.37
N SER A 258 -11.57 18.37 6.28
CA SER A 258 -10.22 18.15 5.74
C SER A 258 -9.51 19.46 5.41
N ALA A 259 -10.16 20.37 4.68
CA ALA A 259 -9.58 21.67 4.33
C ALA A 259 -9.26 22.52 5.58
N LYS A 260 -10.17 22.52 6.56
CA LYS A 260 -9.96 23.22 7.84
C LYS A 260 -8.82 22.62 8.68
N LEU A 261 -8.64 21.29 8.66
CA LEU A 261 -7.51 20.63 9.30
C LEU A 261 -6.20 21.04 8.62
N PHE A 262 -6.17 21.04 7.29
CA PHE A 262 -4.99 21.49 6.54
C PHE A 262 -4.63 22.94 6.86
N ASP A 263 -5.60 23.85 6.92
CA ASP A 263 -5.37 25.24 7.32
C ASP A 263 -4.88 25.35 8.77
N LEU A 264 -5.42 24.55 9.69
CA LEU A 264 -4.92 24.47 11.07
C LEU A 264 -3.44 24.03 11.08
N PHE A 265 -3.07 23.02 10.29
CA PHE A 265 -1.69 22.53 10.22
C PHE A 265 -0.73 23.59 9.66
N ARG A 266 -1.15 24.34 8.63
CA ARG A 266 -0.37 25.47 8.10
C ARG A 266 -0.21 26.58 9.13
N ASN A 267 -1.30 27.01 9.75
CA ASN A 267 -1.30 28.10 10.74
C ASN A 267 -0.47 27.78 11.99
N LYS A 268 -0.37 26.50 12.36
CA LYS A 268 0.47 26.04 13.47
C LYS A 268 1.91 25.71 13.04
N GLY A 269 2.21 25.80 11.75
CA GLY A 269 3.53 25.50 11.19
C GLY A 269 3.92 24.03 11.25
N PHE A 270 2.95 23.11 11.33
CA PHE A 270 3.19 21.66 11.31
C PHE A 270 3.57 21.16 9.92
N VAL A 271 3.02 21.82 8.90
CA VAL A 271 3.46 21.70 7.51
C VAL A 271 4.25 22.94 7.08
N ASP A 272 5.11 22.79 6.08
CA ASP A 272 5.81 23.91 5.44
C ASP A 272 4.96 24.61 4.37
N GLU A 273 5.55 25.59 3.69
CA GLU A 273 4.89 26.37 2.63
C GLU A 273 4.46 25.52 1.43
N ASN A 274 5.13 24.39 1.21
CA ASN A 274 4.86 23.45 0.14
C ASN A 274 3.92 22.32 0.58
N GLY A 275 3.47 22.30 1.84
CA GLY A 275 2.57 21.30 2.40
C GLY A 275 3.24 20.06 2.99
N TYR A 276 4.57 20.00 3.06
CA TYR A 276 5.28 18.85 3.63
C TYR A 276 5.25 18.89 5.16
N MET A 277 5.06 17.71 5.76
CA MET A 277 5.15 17.55 7.21
C MET A 277 6.58 17.85 7.70
N LYS A 278 6.72 18.77 8.66
CA LYS A 278 8.03 19.12 9.24
C LYS A 278 8.54 18.10 10.26
N ARG A 279 7.64 17.29 10.81
CA ARG A 279 7.91 16.27 11.83
C ARG A 279 6.98 15.08 11.60
N ASP A 280 7.35 13.92 12.13
CA ASP A 280 6.46 12.76 12.21
C ASP A 280 5.11 13.20 12.81
N GLY A 281 4.02 12.81 12.16
CA GLY A 281 2.67 13.06 12.63
C GLY A 281 2.49 12.65 14.08
N ARG A 282 3.08 11.53 14.53
CA ARG A 282 2.98 11.02 15.92
C ARG A 282 3.65 11.96 16.93
N SER A 283 4.69 12.65 16.49
CA SER A 283 5.45 13.62 17.29
C SER A 283 4.92 15.04 17.19
N THR A 284 3.92 15.27 16.32
CA THR A 284 3.31 16.57 16.08
C THR A 284 2.14 16.79 17.03
N ARG A 285 2.11 17.95 17.70
CA ARG A 285 1.05 18.34 18.66
C ARG A 285 -0.24 18.83 17.99
N TRP A 286 -0.68 18.12 16.94
CA TRP A 286 -1.84 18.53 16.14
C TRP A 286 -3.16 18.26 16.87
N LYS A 287 -3.20 17.27 17.77
CA LYS A 287 -4.38 16.95 18.59
C LYS A 287 -4.65 18.06 19.61
N GLU A 288 -3.60 18.59 20.24
CA GLU A 288 -3.69 19.73 21.15
C GLU A 288 -4.11 21.00 20.41
N ALA A 289 -3.56 21.22 19.21
CA ALA A 289 -3.97 22.33 18.36
C ALA A 289 -5.45 22.23 17.93
N LEU A 290 -5.92 21.01 17.63
CA LEU A 290 -7.31 20.74 17.30
C LEU A 290 -8.23 20.99 18.50
N GLN A 291 -7.87 20.51 19.69
CA GLN A 291 -8.62 20.78 20.93
C GLN A 291 -8.72 22.28 21.25
N GLY A 292 -7.66 23.04 20.97
CA GLY A 292 -7.65 24.50 21.11
C GLY A 292 -8.43 25.25 20.02
N SER A 293 -8.81 24.59 18.93
CA SER A 293 -9.50 25.20 17.80
C SER A 293 -11.00 24.94 17.86
N LYS A 294 -11.79 25.98 18.15
CA LYS A 294 -13.27 25.89 18.11
C LYS A 294 -13.83 25.79 16.68
N ALA A 295 -13.00 26.01 15.66
CA ALA A 295 -13.42 26.09 14.26
C ALA A 295 -13.48 24.73 13.54
N VAL A 296 -12.85 23.71 14.11
CA VAL A 296 -12.71 22.37 13.50
C VAL A 296 -13.32 21.32 14.42
N LEU A 297 -14.37 20.66 13.94
CA LEU A 297 -15.02 19.54 14.62
C LEU A 297 -14.66 18.25 13.90
N LEU A 298 -13.78 17.46 14.50
CA LEU A 298 -13.39 16.15 14.01
C LEU A 298 -14.08 15.07 14.87
N ASP A 299 -14.69 14.07 14.23
CA ASP A 299 -15.16 12.88 14.93
C ASP A 299 -13.98 12.22 15.64
N LYS A 300 -14.13 11.94 16.93
CA LYS A 300 -13.13 11.24 17.75
C LYS A 300 -12.71 9.90 17.14
N ASN A 301 -13.60 9.23 16.42
CA ASN A 301 -13.29 7.97 15.74
C ASN A 301 -12.29 8.14 14.58
N LEU A 302 -12.20 9.34 13.99
CA LEU A 302 -11.31 9.64 12.87
C LEU A 302 -9.95 10.17 13.30
N VAL A 303 -9.72 10.41 14.60
CA VAL A 303 -8.44 10.94 15.10
C VAL A 303 -7.28 10.02 14.76
N GLN A 304 -7.45 8.70 14.86
CA GLN A 304 -6.42 7.74 14.49
C GLN A 304 -6.19 7.69 12.97
N HIS A 305 -7.25 7.83 12.18
CA HIS A 305 -7.16 7.84 10.71
C HIS A 305 -6.35 9.05 10.24
N VAL A 306 -6.64 10.24 10.78
CA VAL A 306 -5.85 11.45 10.50
C VAL A 306 -4.41 11.27 10.97
N GLN A 307 -4.20 10.67 12.15
CA GLN A 307 -2.84 10.44 12.66
C GLN A 307 -2.00 9.61 11.69
N GLU A 308 -2.53 8.50 11.19
CA GLU A 308 -1.86 7.60 10.26
C GLU A 308 -1.46 8.32 8.97
N GLU A 309 -2.40 9.06 8.37
CA GLU A 309 -2.15 9.84 7.16
C GLU A 309 -1.06 10.92 7.33
N LEU A 310 -0.97 11.54 8.51
CA LEU A 310 0.10 12.49 8.82
C LEU A 310 1.47 11.80 8.98
N ASN A 311 1.50 10.58 9.51
CA ASN A 311 2.73 9.80 9.64
C ASN A 311 3.22 9.35 8.26
N LEU A 312 2.27 8.88 7.44
CA LEU A 312 2.48 8.48 6.06
C LEU A 312 3.07 9.63 5.24
N ALA A 313 2.48 10.83 5.32
CA ALA A 313 2.96 12.01 4.61
C ALA A 313 4.37 12.44 5.04
N PHE A 314 4.75 12.19 6.30
CA PHE A 314 6.12 12.44 6.76
C PHE A 314 7.12 11.40 6.25
N ALA A 315 6.67 10.21 5.82
CA ALA A 315 7.50 9.08 5.41
C ALA A 315 8.49 8.62 6.48
N TYR A 316 7.98 8.23 7.66
CA TYR A 316 8.77 7.55 8.69
C TYR A 316 7.99 6.41 9.34
N HIS A 317 8.46 5.18 9.13
CA HIS A 317 7.96 3.96 9.78
C HIS A 317 6.43 3.86 9.83
N GLU A 318 5.76 4.01 8.68
CA GLU A 318 4.31 3.86 8.56
C GLU A 318 3.93 2.87 7.45
N MET A 319 2.85 2.11 7.65
CA MET A 319 2.29 1.25 6.60
C MET A 319 1.89 2.13 5.40
N THR A 320 1.87 1.58 4.19
CA THR A 320 1.39 2.35 3.04
C THR A 320 0.67 1.55 1.96
N SER A 321 -0.42 2.12 1.46
CA SER A 321 -1.12 1.66 0.27
C SER A 321 -0.65 2.36 -1.02
N LEU A 322 0.16 3.42 -0.93
CA LEU A 322 0.50 4.27 -2.08
C LEU A 322 1.26 3.50 -3.17
N GLN A 323 2.05 2.50 -2.78
CA GLN A 323 2.83 1.63 -3.67
C GLN A 323 2.13 0.31 -4.00
N SER A 324 0.82 0.20 -3.73
CA SER A 324 0.04 -1.02 -3.97
C SER A 324 0.22 -1.57 -5.38
N GLN A 325 0.23 -0.72 -6.41
CA GLN A 325 0.43 -1.20 -7.78
C GLN A 325 1.75 -1.95 -7.97
N GLN A 326 2.85 -1.46 -7.39
CA GLN A 326 4.15 -2.11 -7.49
C GLN A 326 4.18 -3.41 -6.68
N ILE A 327 3.60 -3.38 -5.47
CA ILE A 327 3.47 -4.55 -4.59
C ILE A 327 2.66 -5.68 -5.26
N PHE A 328 1.51 -5.39 -5.84
CA PHE A 328 0.68 -6.42 -6.48
C PHE A 328 1.29 -6.93 -7.80
N LYS A 329 2.04 -6.10 -8.52
CA LYS A 329 2.84 -6.55 -9.67
C LYS A 329 3.96 -7.49 -9.25
N TRP A 330 4.62 -7.20 -8.13
CA TRP A 330 5.63 -8.10 -7.55
C TRP A 330 5.02 -9.46 -7.20
N PHE A 331 3.86 -9.48 -6.55
CA PHE A 331 3.17 -10.74 -6.31
C PHE A 331 2.85 -11.46 -7.62
N GLU A 332 2.28 -10.76 -8.61
CA GLU A 332 1.96 -11.35 -9.91
C GLU A 332 3.13 -11.97 -10.66
N SER A 333 4.30 -11.32 -10.64
CA SER A 333 5.48 -11.84 -11.34
C SER A 333 6.03 -13.14 -10.74
N HIS A 334 5.59 -13.51 -9.54
CA HIS A 334 6.09 -14.66 -8.78
C HIS A 334 5.03 -15.74 -8.51
N MET A 335 3.84 -15.64 -9.11
CA MET A 335 2.75 -16.61 -8.93
C MET A 335 2.89 -17.91 -9.76
N VAL A 336 4.12 -18.27 -10.14
CA VAL A 336 4.41 -19.39 -11.05
C VAL A 336 4.34 -20.74 -10.36
#